data_AF-A0A3P5WXV3-F1
#
_entry.id   AF-A0A3P5WXV3-F1
#
_cell.length_a   1.000
_cell.length_b   1.000
_cell.length_c   1.000
_cell.angle_alpha   90.00
_cell.angle_beta   90.00
_cell.angle_gamma   90.00
#
_symmetry.space_group_name_H-M   'P 1'
#
loop_
_entity.id
_entity.type
_entity.pdbx_description
1 polymer ?
#
loop_
_entity_poly.entity_id
_entity_poly.type
_entity_poly.pdbx_seq_one_letter_code
_entity_poly.pdbx_strand_id
1 'polypeptide(L)'
;MYDHVLAAARQEPLINAGKIEIKPPAKEGTAWTVTEIDRSWPTQADAVAIDPSTMTVSSKLVYEDFNLPAKLTRWGIDAHMGVLFGLANQLVLVIIALGLATSVVGGYLMWWKRRPTRGPAWAAGRPPARSFVRNAPWPLTLGVALVAAGVGIAVPLLGISLLVFLVFDVALDFIKNRRSPGLAAK
;
A
#
# COMPACT_ATOMS: atom_id res chain seq x y z
N MET A 1 -24.42 29.76 -6.80
CA MET A 1 -23.63 28.96 -7.76
C MET A 1 -23.62 27.49 -7.38
N TYR A 2 -23.10 27.13 -6.19
CA TYR A 2 -23.11 25.74 -5.69
C TYR A 2 -24.49 25.07 -5.72
N ASP A 3 -25.55 25.77 -5.33
CA ASP A 3 -26.92 25.21 -5.35
C ASP A 3 -27.41 24.87 -6.76
N HIS A 4 -27.04 25.68 -7.77
CA HIS A 4 -27.39 25.42 -9.16
C HIS A 4 -26.62 24.22 -9.71
N VAL A 5 -25.32 24.12 -9.38
CA VAL A 5 -24.47 22.97 -9.75
C VAL A 5 -24.99 21.69 -9.08
N LEU A 6 -25.38 21.77 -7.80
CA LEU A 6 -25.99 20.66 -7.08
C LEU A 6 -27.31 20.23 -7.73
N ALA A 7 -28.19 21.19 -8.03
CA ALA A 7 -29.48 20.91 -8.66
C ALA A 7 -29.30 20.26 -10.05
N ALA A 8 -28.39 20.79 -10.87
CA ALA A 8 -28.06 20.22 -12.17
C ALA A 8 -27.48 18.81 -12.06
N ALA A 9 -26.58 18.56 -11.10
CA ALA A 9 -26.04 17.22 -10.86
C ALA A 9 -27.12 16.23 -10.42
N ARG A 10 -28.05 16.64 -9.56
CA ARG A 10 -29.13 15.78 -9.03
C ARG A 10 -30.25 15.50 -10.02
N GLN A 11 -30.37 16.27 -11.09
CA GLN A 11 -31.25 15.92 -12.20
C GLN A 11 -30.70 14.73 -13.01
N GLU A 12 -29.41 14.46 -12.89
CA GLU A 12 -28.77 13.38 -13.63
C GLU A 12 -28.97 12.03 -12.91
N PRO A 13 -29.61 11.03 -13.54
CA PRO A 13 -29.92 9.74 -12.89
C PRO A 13 -28.69 8.99 -12.36
N LEU A 14 -27.52 9.31 -12.92
CA LEU A 14 -26.24 8.75 -12.54
C LEU A 14 -25.83 9.13 -11.11
N ILE A 15 -26.10 10.37 -10.68
CA ILE A 15 -25.66 10.88 -9.37
C ILE A 15 -26.75 10.61 -8.31
N ASN A 16 -26.76 9.40 -7.78
CA ASN A 16 -27.76 8.93 -6.82
C ASN A 16 -27.22 8.71 -5.41
N ALA A 17 -25.92 8.88 -5.19
CA ALA A 17 -25.29 8.73 -3.89
C ALA A 17 -25.84 9.71 -2.84
N GLY A 18 -25.91 9.28 -1.58
CA GLY A 18 -26.32 10.14 -0.47
C GLY A 18 -25.34 11.29 -0.23
N LYS A 19 -24.05 11.07 -0.50
CA LYS A 19 -22.97 12.05 -0.32
C LYS A 19 -22.25 12.32 -1.63
N ILE A 20 -22.10 13.60 -1.93
CA ILE A 20 -21.36 14.10 -3.09
C ILE A 20 -20.39 15.20 -2.66
N GLU A 21 -19.32 15.34 -3.42
CA GLU A 21 -18.35 16.43 -3.32
C GLU A 21 -18.48 17.32 -4.55
N ILE A 22 -18.58 18.64 -4.33
CA ILE A 22 -18.61 19.64 -5.40
C ILE A 22 -17.29 20.39 -5.38
N LYS A 23 -16.52 20.27 -6.46
CA LYS A 23 -15.25 20.97 -6.62
C LYS A 23 -15.41 22.14 -7.59
N PRO A 24 -15.13 23.38 -7.15
CA PRO A 24 -15.13 24.53 -8.04
C PRO A 24 -14.02 24.42 -9.09
N PRO A 25 -14.21 25.04 -10.27
CA PRO A 25 -13.21 25.07 -11.31
C PRO A 25 -11.95 25.81 -10.84
N ALA A 26 -10.78 25.30 -11.22
CA ALA A 26 -9.49 25.93 -10.90
C ALA A 26 -9.23 27.20 -11.73
N LYS A 27 -9.93 27.37 -12.86
CA LYS A 27 -9.87 28.55 -13.73
C LYS A 27 -11.27 28.97 -14.12
N GLU A 28 -11.52 30.27 -14.22
CA GLU A 28 -12.79 30.80 -14.73
C GLU A 28 -13.11 30.22 -16.11
N GLY A 29 -14.39 29.91 -16.34
CA GLY A 29 -14.87 29.30 -17.58
C GLY A 29 -14.64 27.79 -17.70
N THR A 30 -14.00 27.13 -16.72
CA THR A 30 -13.86 25.66 -16.71
C THR A 30 -14.99 24.99 -15.95
N ALA A 31 -15.24 23.70 -16.24
CA ALA A 31 -16.35 22.96 -15.67
C ALA A 31 -16.20 22.73 -14.15
N TRP A 32 -17.32 22.80 -13.45
CA TRP A 32 -17.45 22.32 -12.07
C TRP A 32 -17.44 20.80 -12.06
N THR A 33 -16.86 20.18 -11.03
CA THR A 33 -16.89 18.72 -10.89
C THR A 33 -17.77 18.34 -9.71
N VAL A 34 -18.68 17.39 -9.92
CA VAL A 34 -19.47 16.77 -8.86
C VAL A 34 -19.16 15.28 -8.84
N THR A 35 -18.74 14.77 -7.69
CA THR A 35 -18.27 13.39 -7.55
C THR A 35 -19.00 12.72 -6.39
N GLU A 36 -19.43 11.48 -6.59
CA GLU A 36 -19.96 10.65 -5.52
C GLU A 36 -18.83 10.25 -4.57
N ILE A 37 -19.05 10.52 -3.29
CA ILE A 37 -18.09 10.24 -2.22
C ILE A 37 -18.71 9.36 -1.14
N ASP A 38 -19.81 8.68 -1.46
CA ASP A 38 -20.37 7.75 -0.51
C ASP A 38 -19.37 6.64 -0.25
N ARG A 39 -19.23 6.35 1.03
CA ARG A 39 -18.22 5.43 1.52
C ARG A 39 -18.91 4.20 2.10
N SER A 40 -19.91 3.71 1.39
CA SER A 40 -20.57 2.45 1.68
C SER A 40 -20.36 1.49 0.54
N TRP A 41 -20.51 0.20 0.84
CA TRP A 41 -20.69 -0.80 -0.18
C TRP A 41 -22.18 -0.89 -0.52
N PRO A 42 -22.60 -0.92 -1.80
CA PRO A 42 -21.80 -0.94 -3.04
C PRO A 42 -21.08 0.39 -3.34
N THR A 43 -19.91 0.32 -4.00
CA THR A 43 -19.11 1.50 -4.37
C THR A 43 -19.88 2.41 -5.33
N GLN A 44 -20.09 3.65 -4.90
CA GLN A 44 -20.64 4.74 -5.70
C GLN A 44 -19.54 5.78 -5.92
N ALA A 45 -19.05 5.86 -7.14
CA ALA A 45 -17.87 6.65 -7.49
C ALA A 45 -18.06 7.38 -8.83
N ASP A 46 -19.32 7.62 -9.21
CA ASP A 46 -19.64 8.32 -10.44
C ASP A 46 -19.30 9.82 -10.30
N ALA A 47 -18.97 10.45 -11.42
CA ALA A 47 -18.71 11.88 -11.44
C ALA A 47 -19.28 12.54 -12.70
N VAL A 48 -19.69 13.80 -12.57
CA VAL A 48 -20.16 14.64 -13.67
C VAL A 48 -19.42 15.97 -13.67
N ALA A 49 -19.15 16.47 -14.87
CA ALA A 49 -18.63 17.81 -15.08
C ALA A 49 -19.79 18.72 -15.54
N ILE A 50 -19.92 19.91 -14.97
CA ILE A 50 -21.00 20.86 -15.23
C ILE A 50 -20.41 22.15 -15.79
N ASP A 51 -20.88 22.57 -16.96
CA ASP A 51 -20.47 23.83 -17.58
C ASP A 51 -21.06 25.03 -16.80
N PRO A 52 -20.23 25.98 -16.32
CA PRO A 52 -20.70 27.11 -15.54
C PRO A 52 -21.54 28.13 -16.32
N SER A 53 -21.49 28.12 -17.66
CA SER A 53 -22.20 29.06 -18.52
C SER A 53 -23.60 28.56 -18.88
N THR A 54 -23.74 27.27 -19.17
CA THR A 54 -25.02 26.65 -19.57
C THR A 54 -25.71 25.89 -18.45
N MET A 55 -25.00 25.59 -17.35
CA MET A 55 -25.45 24.70 -16.27
C MET A 55 -25.83 23.29 -16.74
N THR A 56 -25.26 22.84 -17.87
CA THR A 56 -25.48 21.50 -18.41
C THR A 56 -24.30 20.58 -18.09
N VAL A 57 -24.57 19.28 -17.97
CA VAL A 57 -23.53 18.26 -17.82
C VAL A 57 -22.72 18.17 -19.12
N SER A 58 -21.44 18.52 -19.05
CA SER A 58 -20.51 18.51 -20.19
C SER A 58 -19.75 17.19 -20.33
N SER A 59 -19.59 16.43 -19.25
CA SER A 59 -18.92 15.12 -19.25
C SER A 59 -19.40 14.26 -18.08
N LYS A 60 -19.28 12.93 -18.23
CA LYS A 60 -19.65 11.94 -17.23
C LYS A 60 -18.53 10.91 -17.10
N LEU A 61 -18.33 10.43 -15.88
CA LEU A 61 -17.41 9.37 -15.54
C LEU A 61 -18.20 8.33 -14.74
N VAL A 62 -18.44 7.17 -15.33
CA VAL A 62 -19.25 6.09 -14.76
C VAL A 62 -18.33 5.00 -14.22
N TYR A 63 -18.54 4.59 -12.97
CA TYR A 63 -17.75 3.58 -12.29
C TYR A 63 -17.79 2.22 -12.99
N GLU A 64 -18.93 1.86 -13.58
CA GLU A 64 -19.08 0.61 -14.33
C GLU A 64 -18.11 0.51 -15.51
N ASP A 65 -17.82 1.63 -16.17
CA ASP A 65 -16.91 1.73 -17.32
C ASP A 65 -15.43 1.72 -16.92
N PHE A 66 -15.11 1.69 -15.62
CA PHE A 66 -13.72 1.65 -15.17
C PHE A 66 -13.05 0.34 -15.59
N ASN A 67 -11.84 0.46 -16.13
CA ASN A 67 -10.99 -0.70 -16.37
C ASN A 67 -10.62 -1.40 -15.04
N LEU A 68 -10.19 -2.66 -15.13
CA LEU A 68 -9.87 -3.46 -13.94
C LEU A 68 -8.82 -2.78 -13.02
N PRO A 69 -7.71 -2.21 -13.52
CA PRO A 69 -6.75 -1.51 -12.67
C PRO A 69 -7.36 -0.31 -11.92
N ALA A 70 -8.25 0.46 -12.54
CA ALA A 70 -8.92 1.58 -11.89
C ALA A 70 -9.86 1.11 -10.77
N LYS A 71 -10.64 0.04 -11.01
CA LYS A 71 -11.49 -0.58 -9.98
C LYS A 71 -10.67 -1.12 -8.81
N LEU A 72 -9.60 -1.85 -9.10
CA LEU A 72 -8.68 -2.37 -8.07
C LEU A 72 -8.04 -1.24 -7.26
N THR A 73 -7.64 -0.14 -7.90
CA THR A 73 -7.08 1.03 -7.21
C THR A 73 -8.11 1.67 -6.29
N ARG A 74 -9.36 1.87 -6.76
CA ARG A 74 -10.44 2.43 -5.94
C ARG A 74 -10.74 1.54 -4.74
N TRP A 75 -10.91 0.23 -4.95
CA TRP A 75 -11.10 -0.71 -3.85
C TRP A 75 -9.91 -0.78 -2.90
N GLY A 76 -8.68 -0.66 -3.41
CA GLY A 76 -7.49 -0.57 -2.58
C GLY A 76 -7.50 0.67 -1.67
N ILE A 77 -7.89 1.83 -2.20
CA ILE A 77 -8.06 3.07 -1.43
C ILE A 77 -9.17 2.90 -0.39
N ASP A 78 -10.35 2.42 -0.79
CA ASP A 78 -11.50 2.26 0.10
C ASP A 78 -11.22 1.23 1.21
N ALA A 79 -10.49 0.16 0.90
CA ALA A 79 -10.02 -0.82 1.86
C ALA A 79 -9.02 -0.18 2.84
N HIS A 80 -8.01 0.54 2.34
CA HIS A 80 -7.00 1.19 3.17
C HIS A 80 -7.57 2.27 4.10
N MET A 81 -8.54 3.05 3.62
CA MET A 81 -9.23 4.08 4.40
C MET A 81 -10.19 3.49 5.44
N GLY A 82 -10.38 2.17 5.48
CA GLY A 82 -11.22 1.50 6.48
C GLY A 82 -12.71 1.57 6.18
N VAL A 83 -13.08 1.73 4.91
CA VAL A 83 -14.44 2.10 4.54
C VAL A 83 -15.15 1.05 3.69
N LEU A 84 -14.40 0.35 2.85
CA LEU A 84 -14.90 -0.85 2.18
C LEU A 84 -15.41 -1.85 3.24
N PHE A 85 -16.61 -2.42 3.11
CA PHE A 85 -17.22 -3.37 4.07
C PHE A 85 -17.41 -2.87 5.52
N GLY A 86 -17.24 -1.57 5.79
CA GLY A 86 -17.50 -0.97 7.11
C GLY A 86 -16.68 -1.60 8.25
N LEU A 87 -17.37 -2.01 9.32
CA LEU A 87 -16.75 -2.49 10.57
C LEU A 87 -15.80 -3.67 10.35
N ALA A 88 -16.13 -4.60 9.43
CA ALA A 88 -15.30 -5.77 9.16
C ALA A 88 -13.89 -5.35 8.69
N ASN A 89 -13.79 -4.38 7.79
CA ASN A 89 -12.52 -3.88 7.31
C ASN A 89 -11.76 -3.11 8.39
N GLN A 90 -12.45 -2.31 9.21
CA GLN A 90 -11.81 -1.62 10.33
C GLN A 90 -11.16 -2.59 11.32
N LEU A 91 -11.84 -3.70 11.66
CA LEU A 91 -11.27 -4.73 12.52
C LEU A 91 -10.03 -5.39 11.90
N VAL A 92 -10.08 -5.71 10.60
CA VAL A 92 -8.93 -6.24 9.87
C VAL A 92 -7.75 -5.27 9.89
N LEU A 93 -7.99 -3.97 9.64
CA LEU A 93 -6.95 -2.94 9.69
C LEU A 93 -6.35 -2.80 11.10
N VAL A 94 -7.16 -2.89 12.15
CA VAL A 94 -6.68 -2.86 13.55
C VAL A 94 -5.76 -4.05 13.82
N ILE A 95 -6.15 -5.26 13.39
CA ILE A 95 -5.33 -6.47 13.56
C ILE A 95 -3.99 -6.31 12.83
N ILE A 96 -4.01 -5.83 11.58
CA ILE A 96 -2.80 -5.59 10.80
C ILE A 96 -1.91 -4.54 11.50
N ALA A 97 -2.49 -3.43 11.96
CA ALA A 97 -1.76 -2.36 12.65
C ALA A 97 -1.09 -2.86 13.94
N LEU A 98 -1.81 -3.64 14.75
CA LEU A 98 -1.26 -4.27 15.95
C LEU A 98 -0.14 -5.27 15.63
N GLY A 99 -0.30 -6.05 14.55
CA GLY A 99 0.73 -6.96 14.07
C GLY A 99 2.01 -6.23 13.66
N LEU A 100 1.87 -5.12 12.92
CA LEU A 100 2.99 -4.26 12.53
C LEU A 100 3.67 -3.62 13.75
N ALA A 101 2.89 -3.06 14.69
CA ALA A 101 3.42 -2.48 15.92
C ALA A 101 4.20 -3.52 16.73
N THR A 102 3.63 -4.72 16.89
CA THR A 102 4.28 -5.83 17.59
C THR A 102 5.56 -6.26 16.88
N SER A 103 5.56 -6.30 15.54
CA SER A 103 6.75 -6.62 14.74
C SER A 103 7.88 -5.59 14.95
N VAL A 104 7.55 -4.29 14.92
CA VAL A 104 8.52 -3.20 15.16
C VAL A 104 9.09 -3.29 16.57
N VAL A 105 8.23 -3.40 17.58
CA VAL A 105 8.65 -3.53 18.99
C VAL A 105 9.50 -4.78 19.18
N GLY A 106 9.07 -5.93 18.65
CA GLY A 106 9.82 -7.18 18.69
C GLY A 106 11.19 -7.07 18.02
N GLY A 107 11.26 -6.41 16.86
CA GLY A 107 12.51 -6.11 16.16
C GLY A 107 13.47 -5.29 17.01
N TYR A 108 12.97 -4.21 17.63
CA TYR A 108 13.76 -3.36 18.52
C TYR A 108 14.23 -4.11 19.77
N LEU A 109 13.36 -4.91 20.39
CA LEU A 109 13.71 -5.75 21.54
C LEU A 109 14.78 -6.79 21.18
N MET A 110 14.66 -7.44 20.02
CA MET A 110 15.67 -8.38 19.53
C MET A 110 17.01 -7.68 19.29
N TRP A 111 17.01 -6.50 18.67
CA TRP A 111 18.21 -5.69 18.48
C TRP A 111 18.82 -5.30 19.82
N TRP A 112 18.02 -4.79 20.76
CA TRP A 112 18.47 -4.38 22.08
C TRP A 112 19.14 -5.53 22.84
N LYS A 113 18.57 -6.73 22.79
CA LYS A 113 19.13 -7.95 23.41
C LYS A 113 20.41 -8.44 22.72
N ARG A 114 20.57 -8.21 21.41
CA ARG A 114 21.69 -8.70 20.59
C ARG A 114 22.74 -7.63 20.31
N ARG A 115 22.58 -6.41 20.83
CA ARG A 115 23.50 -5.30 20.59
C ARG A 115 24.90 -5.67 21.10
N PRO A 116 25.96 -5.40 20.34
CA PRO A 116 27.31 -5.68 20.79
C PRO A 116 27.66 -4.75 21.95
N THR A 117 27.82 -5.32 23.14
CA THR A 117 28.28 -4.61 24.34
C THR A 117 29.81 -4.48 24.38
N ARG A 118 30.52 -5.17 23.48
CA ARG A 118 31.98 -5.09 23.29
C ARG A 118 32.30 -5.20 21.79
N GLY A 119 33.13 -4.30 21.26
CA GLY A 119 33.49 -4.21 19.83
C GLY A 119 33.48 -2.77 19.30
N PRO A 120 33.90 -2.54 18.03
CA PRO A 120 33.90 -1.20 17.44
C PRO A 120 32.48 -0.64 17.28
N ALA A 121 32.35 0.70 17.30
CA ALA A 121 31.06 1.41 17.33
C ALA A 121 30.11 1.09 16.15
N TRP A 122 30.63 0.54 15.05
CA TRP A 122 29.87 0.12 13.87
C TRP A 122 29.39 -1.34 13.92
N ALA A 123 29.70 -2.09 14.98
CA ALA A 123 29.29 -3.48 15.10
C ALA A 123 27.76 -3.58 15.16
N ALA A 124 27.14 -4.14 14.12
CA ALA A 124 25.74 -4.55 14.14
C ALA A 124 25.62 -5.89 14.89
N GLY A 125 24.51 -6.09 15.61
CA GLY A 125 24.23 -7.37 16.28
C GLY A 125 24.36 -8.56 15.31
N ARG A 126 24.84 -9.72 15.80
CA ARG A 126 25.05 -10.89 14.94
C ARG A 126 23.75 -11.23 14.18
N PRO A 127 23.78 -11.34 12.84
CA PRO A 127 22.61 -11.73 12.08
C PRO A 127 22.12 -13.11 12.53
N PRO A 128 20.81 -13.40 12.41
CA PRO A 128 20.30 -14.74 12.65
C PRO A 128 21.09 -15.76 11.83
N ALA A 129 21.35 -16.93 12.39
CA ALA A 129 22.06 -17.97 11.66
C ALA A 129 21.27 -18.32 10.39
N ARG A 130 21.93 -18.26 9.22
CA ARG A 130 21.33 -18.66 7.93
C ARG A 130 20.83 -20.12 7.93
N SER A 131 21.24 -20.93 8.93
CA SER A 131 20.68 -22.26 9.16
C SER A 131 19.16 -22.24 9.37
N PHE A 132 18.59 -21.14 9.87
CA PHE A 132 17.13 -21.03 10.03
C PHE A 132 16.40 -21.15 8.69
N VAL A 133 16.89 -20.47 7.64
CA VAL A 133 16.33 -20.58 6.28
C VAL A 133 16.64 -21.94 5.67
N ARG A 134 17.83 -22.49 5.92
CA ARG A 134 18.24 -23.81 5.41
C ARG A 134 17.45 -24.96 6.04
N ASN A 135 16.98 -24.79 7.28
CA ASN A 135 16.21 -25.77 8.03
C ASN A 135 14.69 -25.54 7.93
N ALA A 136 14.25 -24.47 7.28
CA ALA A 136 12.84 -24.21 7.06
C ALA A 136 12.27 -25.23 6.04
N PRO A 137 11.01 -25.65 6.21
CA PRO A 137 10.38 -26.57 5.27
C PRO A 137 10.31 -25.93 3.88
N TRP A 138 10.78 -26.66 2.86
CA TRP A 138 10.92 -26.17 1.49
C TRP A 138 9.65 -25.50 0.91
N PRO A 139 8.41 -25.96 1.20
CA PRO A 139 7.20 -25.33 0.66
C PRO A 139 6.99 -23.93 1.24
N LEU A 140 7.35 -23.72 2.51
CA LEU A 140 7.22 -22.42 3.17
C LEU A 140 8.20 -21.42 2.57
N THR A 141 9.46 -21.81 2.39
CA THR A 141 10.46 -20.97 1.72
C THR A 141 10.07 -20.63 0.29
N LEU A 142 9.54 -21.59 -0.46
CA LEU A 142 9.07 -21.34 -1.82
C LEU A 142 7.86 -20.39 -1.81
N GLY A 143 6.90 -20.60 -0.92
CA GLY A 143 5.74 -19.71 -0.77
C GLY A 143 6.15 -18.26 -0.46
N VAL A 144 7.07 -18.06 0.49
CA VAL A 144 7.60 -16.73 0.82
C VAL A 144 8.33 -16.12 -0.37
N ALA A 145 9.14 -16.89 -1.10
CA ALA A 145 9.86 -16.40 -2.27
C ALA A 145 8.91 -15.99 -3.41
N LEU A 146 7.85 -16.77 -3.66
CA LEU A 146 6.84 -16.44 -4.67
C LEU A 146 6.05 -15.19 -4.30
N VAL A 147 5.66 -15.04 -3.03
CA VAL A 147 5.00 -13.81 -2.54
C VAL A 147 5.93 -12.61 -2.68
N ALA A 148 7.19 -12.73 -2.27
CA ALA A 148 8.17 -11.67 -2.39
C ALA A 148 8.41 -11.26 -3.86
N ALA A 149 8.49 -12.23 -4.78
CA ALA A 149 8.62 -11.98 -6.20
C ALA A 149 7.37 -11.27 -6.77
N GLY A 150 6.17 -11.77 -6.44
CA GLY A 150 4.91 -11.14 -6.87
C GLY A 150 4.79 -9.69 -6.38
N VAL A 151 5.09 -9.44 -5.11
CA VAL A 151 5.11 -8.09 -4.53
C VAL A 151 6.20 -7.22 -5.18
N GLY A 152 7.39 -7.77 -5.43
CA GLY A 152 8.49 -7.04 -6.08
C GLY A 152 8.17 -6.65 -7.52
N ILE A 153 7.41 -7.46 -8.24
CA ILE A 153 6.91 -7.14 -9.60
C ILE A 153 5.82 -6.06 -9.52
N ALA A 154 4.88 -6.18 -8.58
CA ALA A 154 3.81 -5.21 -8.39
C ALA A 154 4.31 -3.85 -7.88
N VAL A 155 5.39 -3.85 -7.08
CA VAL A 155 6.01 -2.67 -6.47
C VAL A 155 7.51 -2.66 -6.77
N PRO A 156 7.92 -2.21 -7.98
CA PRO A 156 9.29 -2.36 -8.46
C PRO A 156 10.35 -1.72 -7.58
N LEU A 157 10.08 -0.54 -7.00
CA LEU A 157 11.03 0.13 -6.11
C LEU A 157 11.31 -0.71 -4.85
N LEU A 158 10.28 -1.35 -4.29
CA LEU A 158 10.43 -2.25 -3.15
C LEU A 158 11.25 -3.49 -3.58
N GLY A 159 10.91 -4.09 -4.71
CA GLY A 159 11.61 -5.26 -5.26
C GLY A 159 13.10 -4.99 -5.52
N ILE A 160 13.42 -3.87 -6.16
CA ILE A 160 14.79 -3.44 -6.43
C ILE A 160 15.54 -3.20 -5.12
N SER A 161 14.95 -2.49 -4.15
CA SER A 161 15.61 -2.25 -2.86
C SER A 161 15.91 -3.55 -2.10
N LEU A 162 15.00 -4.53 -2.15
CA LEU A 162 15.18 -5.85 -1.57
C LEU A 162 16.30 -6.63 -2.29
N LEU A 163 16.35 -6.59 -3.62
CA LEU A 163 17.41 -7.23 -4.40
C LEU A 163 18.77 -6.63 -4.08
N VAL A 164 18.87 -5.30 -4.02
CA VAL A 164 20.10 -4.61 -3.63
C VAL A 164 20.54 -5.02 -2.24
N PHE A 165 19.64 -5.03 -1.26
CA PHE A 165 19.93 -5.50 0.09
C PHE A 165 20.45 -6.94 0.11
N LEU A 166 19.81 -7.86 -0.64
CA LEU A 166 20.22 -9.27 -0.72
C LEU A 166 21.62 -9.42 -1.31
N VAL A 167 21.94 -8.67 -2.38
CA VAL A 167 23.26 -8.65 -3.00
C VAL A 167 24.32 -8.17 -2.01
N PHE A 168 24.06 -7.09 -1.27
CA PHE A 168 24.96 -6.61 -0.22
C PHE A 168 25.16 -7.63 0.90
N ASP A 169 24.08 -8.26 1.37
CA ASP A 169 24.11 -9.26 2.44
C ASP A 169 24.97 -10.48 2.05
N VAL A 170 24.83 -10.98 0.81
CA VAL A 170 25.64 -12.08 0.27
C VAL A 170 27.10 -11.67 0.07
N ALA A 171 27.34 -10.46 -0.46
CA ALA A 171 28.70 -9.96 -0.68
C ALA A 171 29.49 -9.79 0.63
N LEU A 172 28.86 -9.25 1.67
CA LEU A 172 29.48 -9.09 2.99
C LEU A 172 29.83 -10.43 3.64
N ASP A 173 28.97 -11.43 3.50
CA ASP A 173 29.21 -12.78 4.03
C ASP A 173 30.40 -13.45 3.31
N PHE A 174 30.45 -13.34 1.99
CA PHE A 174 31.56 -13.85 1.20
C PHE A 174 32.92 -13.25 1.61
N ILE A 175 32.96 -11.94 1.85
CA ILE A 175 34.16 -11.24 2.34
C ILE A 175 34.55 -11.72 3.74
N LYS A 176 33.57 -11.92 4.63
CA LYS A 176 33.80 -12.36 6.01
C LYS A 176 34.31 -13.80 6.08
N ASN A 177 33.72 -14.72 5.31
CA ASN A 177 34.14 -16.13 5.27
C ASN A 177 35.55 -16.29 4.67
N ARG A 178 35.94 -15.43 3.71
CA ARG A 178 37.32 -15.39 3.20
C ARG A 178 38.36 -14.89 4.21
N ARG A 179 37.97 -14.14 5.23
CA ARG A 179 38.86 -13.61 6.28
C ARG A 179 39.06 -14.57 7.47
N SER A 180 38.32 -15.68 7.52
CA SER A 180 38.47 -16.71 8.55
C SER A 180 38.90 -18.11 8.02
N PRO A 181 39.98 -18.27 7.22
CA PRO A 181 40.41 -19.60 6.79
C PRO A 181 41.08 -20.44 7.92
N GLY A 182 41.43 -19.84 9.06
CA GLY A 182 42.43 -20.40 9.99
C GLY A 182 41.93 -21.13 11.26
N LEU A 183 40.64 -21.44 11.43
CA LEU A 183 40.14 -22.11 12.64
C LEU A 183 39.38 -23.43 12.38
N ALA A 184 39.33 -23.90 11.13
CA ALA A 184 38.73 -25.18 10.76
C ALA A 184 39.74 -26.34 10.68
N ALA A 185 40.89 -26.20 11.35
CA ALA A 185 41.87 -27.26 11.51
C ALA A 185 42.22 -27.44 12.99
N LYS A 186 41.25 -27.90 13.79
CA LYS A 186 41.50 -28.75 14.96
C LYS A 186 40.23 -29.46 15.40
#